data_AF-E7KDX7-F1
#
_entry.id   AF-E7KDX7-F1
#
_cell.length_a   1.000
_cell.length_b   1.000
_cell.length_c   1.000
_cell.angle_alpha   90.00
_cell.angle_beta   90.00
_cell.angle_gamma   90.00
#
_symmetry.space_group_name_H-M   'P 1'
#
loop_
_entity.id
_entity.type
_entity.pdbx_description
1 polymer ?
#
loop_
_entity_poly.entity_id
_entity_poly.type
_entity_poly.pdbx_seq_one_letter_code
_entity_poly.pdbx_strand_id
1 'polypeptide(L)'
;MGFEWGFKPSSKITQSTVSSQGTGNVMIPTAGVKQKRRYANEEQEEEELPRNKNVMKYGGVSKRRPQPGSLIRGQPLPLQRGMELMNKNQLQQLLVDLMTKHPEIQQSVHTRVIGLDFSIQKCLDMLKQKSEAVYQSIPYNRSYESNKLDDYAFVRMKPQILEFLNCLVDFILDNIPPRLENLHASLKFLDICTELVIKLPRFELASNNYYYDKCIEQLSHVWCTLIEHVARDRIILLADNSSVWKSHMTRLQVYNEHSNGLLERPLQLFKSLDMGSPSAASSSTLSLQESIIYHHDTMTANENNNNSGSAATDSPFN
;
A
#
# COMPACT_ATOMS: atom_id res chain seq x y z
N MET A 1 -15.30 -11.86 6.29
CA MET A 1 -13.84 -11.92 6.52
C MET A 1 -13.22 -10.66 5.93
N GLY A 2 -12.53 -9.85 6.73
CA GLY A 2 -11.94 -8.59 6.27
C GLY A 2 -10.74 -8.85 5.35
N PHE A 3 -10.74 -8.21 4.18
CA PHE A 3 -9.63 -8.26 3.25
C PHE A 3 -8.53 -7.29 3.76
N GLU A 4 -7.35 -7.81 4.16
CA GLU A 4 -6.19 -6.95 4.44
C GLU A 4 -5.66 -6.39 3.12
N TRP A 5 -5.97 -5.12 2.85
CA TRP A 5 -5.37 -4.34 1.76
C TRP A 5 -3.97 -3.85 2.18
N GLY A 6 -3.02 -3.89 1.24
CA GLY A 6 -1.67 -3.39 1.42
C GLY A 6 -0.62 -4.45 1.82
N PHE A 7 0.64 -4.07 1.69
CA PHE A 7 1.81 -4.89 2.00
C PHE A 7 2.50 -4.35 3.24
N LYS A 8 2.51 -5.12 4.33
CA LYS A 8 3.13 -4.70 5.59
C LYS A 8 4.62 -4.37 5.35
N PRO A 9 5.07 -3.11 5.55
CA PRO A 9 6.48 -2.79 5.47
C PRO A 9 7.21 -3.52 6.60
N SER A 10 8.26 -4.27 6.25
CA SER A 10 9.11 -4.95 7.23
C SER A 10 9.92 -3.91 8.01
N SER A 11 9.28 -3.26 8.98
CA SER A 11 9.93 -2.46 9.99
C SER A 11 10.00 -3.31 11.26
N LYS A 12 11.12 -4.01 11.43
CA LYS A 12 11.47 -4.60 12.73
C LYS A 12 11.72 -3.46 13.71
N ILE A 13 10.68 -3.04 14.42
CA ILE A 13 10.82 -2.30 15.66
C ILE A 13 11.06 -3.34 16.75
N THR A 14 12.33 -3.52 17.10
CA THR A 14 12.72 -4.20 18.34
C THR A 14 12.36 -3.30 19.51
N GLN A 15 11.17 -3.47 20.09
CA GLN A 15 10.87 -2.98 21.43
C GLN A 15 11.30 -4.05 22.44
N SER A 16 12.44 -3.82 23.06
CA SER A 16 12.88 -4.48 24.27
C SER A 16 11.89 -4.18 25.40
N THR A 17 11.09 -5.18 25.78
CA THR A 17 10.32 -5.13 27.03
C THR A 17 11.05 -6.00 28.04
N VAL A 18 11.57 -5.36 29.09
CA VAL A 18 12.20 -5.98 30.24
C VAL A 18 11.09 -6.48 31.17
N SER A 19 11.02 -7.79 31.41
CA SER A 19 10.34 -8.35 32.59
C SER A 19 10.98 -9.69 33.00
N SER A 20 11.67 -9.60 34.13
CA SER A 20 11.98 -10.58 35.18
C SER A 20 11.62 -12.06 35.05
N GLN A 21 12.59 -12.87 35.50
CA GLN A 21 12.52 -14.22 36.10
C GLN A 21 12.54 -15.43 35.16
N GLY A 22 13.63 -16.21 35.26
CA GLY A 22 13.75 -17.55 34.67
C GLY A 22 15.20 -18.00 34.52
N THR A 23 15.71 -18.72 35.52
CA THR A 23 17.05 -19.31 35.61
C THR A 23 17.34 -20.33 34.49
N GLY A 24 18.54 -20.30 33.90
CA GLY A 24 19.02 -21.36 33.01
C GLY A 24 20.35 -21.01 32.31
N ASN A 25 21.46 -21.48 32.87
CA ASN A 25 22.81 -21.37 32.30
C ASN A 25 22.96 -22.24 31.04
N VAL A 26 23.42 -21.68 29.91
CA VAL A 26 24.28 -22.37 28.93
C VAL A 26 25.22 -21.34 28.27
N MET A 27 26.53 -21.60 28.36
CA MET A 27 27.62 -20.83 27.74
C MET A 27 27.70 -21.05 26.22
N ILE A 28 27.89 -19.99 25.45
CA ILE A 28 28.49 -20.03 24.10
C ILE A 28 29.42 -18.81 23.96
N PRO A 29 30.72 -18.97 23.65
CA PRO A 29 31.62 -17.84 23.46
C PRO A 29 31.58 -17.37 22.00
N THR A 30 31.34 -16.07 21.79
CA THR A 30 31.51 -15.42 20.48
C THR A 30 32.95 -14.96 20.30
N ALA A 31 33.61 -15.50 19.28
CA ALA A 31 34.97 -15.17 18.88
C ALA A 31 35.06 -13.79 18.20
N GLY A 32 36.21 -13.15 18.41
CA GLY A 32 36.49 -11.74 18.13
C GLY A 32 36.48 -11.32 16.66
N VAL A 33 35.99 -10.12 16.42
CA VAL A 33 36.24 -9.33 15.20
C VAL A 33 37.54 -8.54 15.41
N LYS A 34 38.56 -8.89 14.62
CA LYS A 34 39.88 -8.26 14.62
C LYS A 34 39.82 -6.88 13.98
N GLN A 35 40.33 -5.87 14.69
CA GLN A 35 40.67 -4.56 14.16
C GLN A 35 41.84 -4.63 13.16
N LYS A 36 41.70 -3.88 12.08
CA LYS A 36 42.64 -3.68 10.98
C LYS A 36 43.88 -2.93 11.49
N ARG A 37 45.03 -3.62 11.63
CA ARG A 37 46.34 -3.05 12.01
C ARG A 37 46.97 -2.29 10.85
N ARG A 38 47.47 -1.08 11.12
CA ARG A 38 48.49 -0.37 10.34
C ARG A 38 49.87 -0.90 10.75
N TYR A 39 50.72 -1.16 9.75
CA TYR A 39 52.14 -1.52 9.87
C TYR A 39 52.99 -0.33 10.32
N ALA A 40 53.92 -0.54 11.26
CA ALA A 40 55.26 0.08 11.28
C ALA A 40 56.13 -0.54 12.42
N ASN A 41 57.13 -1.31 12.01
CA ASN A 41 58.46 -1.56 12.59
C ASN A 41 58.67 -1.64 14.12
N GLU A 42 59.09 -2.82 14.59
CA GLU A 42 59.93 -3.05 15.78
C GLU A 42 61.27 -3.62 15.30
N GLU A 43 62.40 -3.03 15.68
CA GLU A 43 63.72 -3.70 15.76
C GLU A 43 64.59 -3.02 16.85
N GLN A 44 64.97 -3.83 17.84
CA GLN A 44 66.25 -3.90 18.60
C GLN A 44 66.59 -2.77 19.61
N GLU A 45 66.54 -3.06 20.93
CA GLU A 45 67.57 -3.68 21.83
C GLU A 45 68.60 -2.65 22.34
N GLU A 46 68.43 -2.21 23.60
CA GLU A 46 69.31 -2.51 24.77
C GLU A 46 70.49 -1.53 24.93
N GLU A 47 70.43 -0.64 25.94
CA GLU A 47 71.50 -0.35 26.92
C GLU A 47 71.16 0.84 27.84
N GLU A 48 71.91 0.93 28.93
CA GLU A 48 71.53 1.35 30.28
C GLU A 48 71.61 2.86 30.65
N LEU A 49 70.68 3.27 31.55
CA LEU A 49 70.86 4.21 32.69
C LEU A 49 71.20 5.71 32.43
N PRO A 50 71.03 6.63 33.42
CA PRO A 50 69.75 7.19 33.84
C PRO A 50 69.77 8.75 33.99
N ARG A 51 68.63 9.31 34.42
CA ARG A 51 68.45 10.69 34.97
C ARG A 51 68.59 11.84 33.97
N ASN A 52 67.45 12.33 33.48
CA ASN A 52 67.17 13.75 33.73
C ASN A 52 65.68 14.06 33.94
N LYS A 53 65.44 14.87 34.95
CA LYS A 53 64.14 15.29 35.44
C LYS A 53 63.63 16.38 34.50
N ASN A 54 62.47 16.20 33.87
CA ASN A 54 61.56 17.29 33.49
C ASN A 54 60.21 16.69 33.14
N VAL A 55 59.39 16.48 34.17
CA VAL A 55 57.95 16.27 34.04
C VAL A 55 57.35 17.62 33.65
N MET A 56 57.27 17.92 32.35
CA MET A 56 56.39 19.00 31.88
C MET A 56 54.95 18.52 32.02
N LYS A 57 54.39 18.97 33.14
CA LYS A 57 53.08 18.66 33.68
C LYS A 57 52.16 19.80 33.26
N TYR A 58 50.95 19.43 32.86
CA TYR A 58 49.75 20.25 32.73
C TYR A 58 49.58 21.01 31.42
N GLY A 59 48.76 20.40 30.56
CA GLY A 59 47.87 21.14 29.68
C GLY A 59 47.10 22.19 30.47
N GLY A 60 47.37 23.45 30.13
CA GLY A 60 46.51 24.57 30.45
C GLY A 60 45.93 25.08 29.14
N VAL A 61 44.82 24.49 28.68
CA VAL A 61 43.95 25.23 27.77
C VAL A 61 43.51 26.45 28.56
N SER A 62 44.08 27.59 28.20
CA SER A 62 43.82 28.89 28.81
C SER A 62 42.31 29.10 28.89
N LYS A 63 41.76 28.92 30.10
CA LYS A 63 40.37 29.26 30.38
C LYS A 63 40.26 30.77 30.16
N ARG A 64 39.69 31.15 29.01
CA ARG A 64 39.38 32.55 28.70
C ARG A 64 38.57 33.10 29.87
N ARG A 65 39.13 34.06 30.62
CA ARG A 65 38.40 34.79 31.65
C ARG A 65 37.14 35.36 31.00
N PRO A 66 35.93 35.15 31.58
CA PRO A 66 34.72 35.76 31.05
C PRO A 66 34.91 37.27 31.11
N GLN A 67 34.92 37.95 29.95
CA GLN A 67 34.88 39.41 29.89
C GLN A 67 33.55 39.88 30.48
N PRO A 68 33.53 40.57 31.64
CA PRO A 68 32.32 41.11 32.23
C PRO A 68 31.94 42.38 31.45
N GLY A 69 31.37 42.19 30.27
CA GLY A 69 31.06 43.31 29.36
C GLY A 69 30.45 42.92 28.02
N SER A 70 30.48 41.64 27.64
CA SER A 70 29.70 41.17 26.49
C SER A 70 28.34 40.66 26.96
N LEU A 71 27.31 41.51 26.88
CA LEU A 71 25.92 41.17 27.22
C LEU A 71 25.30 40.17 26.21
N ILE A 72 26.01 39.85 25.12
CA ILE A 72 25.57 38.89 24.12
C ILE A 72 25.80 37.48 24.66
N ARG A 73 24.72 36.86 25.16
CA ARG A 73 24.67 35.42 25.48
C ARG A 73 24.13 34.66 24.28
N GLY A 74 24.76 33.54 23.94
CA GLY A 74 24.20 32.61 22.96
C GLY A 74 22.83 32.10 23.44
N GLN A 75 21.86 32.07 22.53
CA GLN A 75 20.54 31.50 22.75
C GLN A 75 20.38 30.27 21.87
N PRO A 76 19.62 29.24 22.30
CA PRO A 76 19.28 28.13 21.42
C PRO A 76 18.54 28.65 20.19
N LEU A 77 18.70 27.95 19.07
CA LEU A 77 18.03 28.31 17.82
C LEU A 77 16.50 28.27 18.03
N PRO A 78 15.76 29.34 17.70
CA PRO A 78 14.31 29.34 17.80
C PRO A 78 13.69 28.21 16.99
N LEU A 79 12.61 27.59 17.49
CA LEU A 79 11.95 26.44 16.84
C LEU A 79 11.63 26.71 15.36
N GLN A 80 11.03 27.87 15.05
CA GLN A 80 10.69 28.25 13.68
C GLN A 80 11.90 28.17 12.73
N ARG A 81 13.06 28.67 13.18
CA ARG A 81 14.29 28.61 12.40
C ARG A 81 14.85 27.19 12.31
N GLY A 82 14.69 26.38 13.36
CA GLY A 82 15.00 24.94 13.31
C GLY A 82 14.17 24.21 12.25
N MET A 83 12.87 24.51 12.16
CA MET A 83 11.96 23.92 11.17
C MET A 83 12.32 24.33 9.73
N GLU A 84 12.78 25.56 9.51
CA GLU A 84 13.26 26.01 8.18
C GLU A 84 14.50 25.24 7.70
N LEU A 85 15.33 24.74 8.63
CA LEU A 85 16.52 23.95 8.30
C LEU A 85 16.19 22.47 8.02
N MET A 86 14.99 22.02 8.35
CA MET A 86 14.56 20.64 8.11
C MET A 86 14.18 20.44 6.65
N ASN A 87 14.66 19.37 6.03
CA ASN A 87 14.19 18.98 4.72
C ASN A 87 12.77 18.35 4.79
N LYS A 88 12.11 18.19 3.64
CA LYS A 88 10.76 17.61 3.54
C LYS A 88 10.64 16.26 4.28
N ASN A 89 11.64 15.38 4.13
CA ASN A 89 11.61 14.05 4.73
C ASN A 89 11.72 14.11 6.26
N GLN A 90 12.57 15.00 6.79
CA GLN A 90 12.72 15.23 8.22
C GLN A 90 11.44 15.81 8.82
N LEU A 91 10.78 16.74 8.12
CA LEU A 91 9.52 17.33 8.57
C LEU A 91 8.40 16.28 8.60
N GLN A 92 8.31 15.44 7.56
CA GLN A 92 7.33 14.35 7.50
C GLN A 92 7.58 13.32 8.62
N GLN A 93 8.82 12.92 8.85
CA GLN A 93 9.17 11.98 9.93
C GLN A 93 8.86 12.55 11.31
N LEU A 94 9.18 13.83 11.56
CA LEU A 94 8.84 14.49 12.81
C LEU A 94 7.33 14.55 13.03
N LEU A 95 6.56 14.87 11.99
CA LEU A 95 5.10 14.90 12.08
C LEU A 95 4.51 13.51 12.36
N VAL A 96 5.04 12.47 11.72
CA VAL A 96 4.63 11.07 11.98
C VAL A 96 4.97 10.66 13.41
N ASP A 97 6.18 10.94 13.90
CA ASP A 97 6.60 10.67 15.28
C ASP A 97 5.77 11.46 16.31
N LEU A 98 5.38 12.69 15.98
CA LEU A 98 4.49 13.48 16.82
C LEU A 98 3.09 12.86 16.90
N MET A 99 2.54 12.40 15.78
CA MET A 99 1.22 11.74 15.75
C MET A 99 1.22 10.40 16.48
N THR A 100 2.31 9.63 16.44
CA THR A 100 2.41 8.35 17.18
C THR A 100 2.50 8.56 18.69
N LYS A 101 3.18 9.63 19.13
CA LYS A 101 3.30 9.98 20.56
C LYS A 101 2.07 10.69 21.12
N HIS A 102 1.39 11.47 20.29
CA HIS A 102 0.24 12.32 20.66
C HIS A 102 -0.95 12.08 19.73
N PRO A 103 -1.72 10.99 19.93
CA PRO A 103 -2.87 10.65 19.08
C PRO A 103 -3.95 11.73 19.01
N GLU A 104 -4.06 12.60 20.01
CA GLU A 104 -4.96 13.76 20.02
C GLU A 104 -4.69 14.74 18.87
N ILE A 105 -3.44 14.83 18.41
CA ILE A 105 -3.02 15.67 17.28
C ILE A 105 -3.41 15.01 15.96
N GLN A 106 -3.46 13.68 15.90
CA GLN A 106 -3.74 12.91 14.68
C GLN A 106 -5.07 13.33 14.06
N GLN A 107 -6.13 13.50 14.87
CA GLN A 107 -7.43 13.94 14.36
C GLN A 107 -7.37 15.34 13.76
N SER A 108 -6.68 16.27 14.43
CA SER A 108 -6.53 17.66 13.96
C SER A 108 -5.74 17.74 12.66
N VAL A 109 -4.67 16.94 12.53
CA VAL A 109 -3.87 16.84 11.31
C VAL A 109 -4.69 16.20 10.20
N HIS A 110 -5.39 15.10 10.47
CA HIS A 110 -6.22 14.39 9.51
C HIS A 110 -7.31 15.31 8.91
N THR A 111 -8.05 16.05 9.74
CA THR A 111 -9.04 17.03 9.26
C THR A 111 -8.41 18.10 8.36
N ARG A 112 -7.22 18.59 8.72
CA ARG A 112 -6.51 19.58 7.89
C ARG A 112 -6.02 18.99 6.57
N VAL A 113 -5.51 17.76 6.58
CA VAL A 113 -4.98 17.09 5.39
C VAL A 113 -6.08 16.74 4.40
N ILE A 114 -7.21 16.19 4.86
CA ILE A 114 -8.37 15.91 3.99
C ILE A 114 -8.90 17.18 3.33
N GLY A 115 -8.84 18.32 4.03
CA GLY A 115 -9.25 19.61 3.48
C GLY A 115 -8.34 20.16 2.37
N LEU A 116 -7.19 19.53 2.08
CA LEU A 116 -6.25 20.00 1.04
C LEU A 116 -6.57 19.51 -0.38
N ASP A 117 -7.66 18.76 -0.57
CA ASP A 117 -8.17 18.19 -1.84
C ASP A 117 -7.08 17.96 -2.92
N PHE A 118 -6.44 16.80 -2.85
CA PHE A 118 -5.38 16.46 -3.79
C PHE A 118 -5.97 16.03 -5.13
N SER A 119 -5.72 16.81 -6.18
CA SER A 119 -6.11 16.46 -7.54
C SER A 119 -5.63 15.06 -7.95
N ILE A 120 -6.49 14.30 -8.64
CA ILE A 120 -6.19 12.99 -9.24
C ILE A 120 -4.88 13.01 -10.04
N GLN A 121 -4.61 14.12 -10.75
CA GLN A 121 -3.39 14.26 -11.55
C GLN A 121 -2.13 14.22 -10.67
N LYS A 122 -2.17 14.84 -9.49
CA LYS A 122 -1.07 14.85 -8.54
C LYS A 122 -0.79 13.44 -7.99
N CYS A 123 -1.84 12.65 -7.76
CA CYS A 123 -1.72 11.25 -7.36
C CYS A 123 -1.06 10.43 -8.48
N LEU A 124 -1.49 10.61 -9.73
CA LEU A 124 -0.90 9.94 -10.89
C LEU A 124 0.58 10.31 -11.09
N ASP A 125 0.94 11.58 -10.93
CA ASP A 125 2.32 12.04 -11.07
C ASP A 125 3.22 11.43 -9.98
N MET A 126 2.70 11.33 -8.75
CA MET A 126 3.38 10.64 -7.64
C MET A 126 3.57 9.15 -7.94
N LEU A 127 2.54 8.47 -8.47
CA LEU A 127 2.66 7.05 -8.85
C LEU A 127 3.68 6.82 -9.94
N LYS A 128 3.70 7.68 -10.97
CA LYS A 128 4.71 7.62 -12.03
C LYS A 128 6.13 7.84 -11.49
N GLN A 129 6.30 8.77 -10.56
CA GLN A 129 7.59 8.97 -9.90
C GLN A 129 8.03 7.73 -9.12
N LYS A 130 7.10 7.08 -8.41
CA LYS A 130 7.36 5.85 -7.65
C LYS A 130 7.64 4.66 -8.56
N SER A 131 6.94 4.51 -9.69
CA SER A 131 7.24 3.48 -10.69
C SER A 131 8.62 3.70 -11.31
N GLU A 132 8.98 4.94 -11.62
CA GLU A 132 10.31 5.28 -12.13
C GLU A 132 11.41 4.91 -11.11
N ALA A 133 11.18 5.16 -9.82
CA ALA A 133 12.11 4.74 -8.76
C ALA A 133 12.31 3.21 -8.71
N VAL A 134 11.29 2.41 -9.09
CA VAL A 134 11.44 0.95 -9.23
C VAL A 134 12.44 0.64 -10.34
N TYR A 135 12.30 1.24 -11.54
CA TYR A 135 13.24 0.99 -12.64
C TYR A 135 14.66 1.48 -12.32
N GLN A 136 14.80 2.62 -11.65
CA GLN A 136 16.10 3.14 -11.21
C GLN A 136 16.79 2.25 -10.17
N SER A 137 16.04 1.38 -9.48
CA SER A 137 16.58 0.43 -8.51
C SER A 137 17.14 -0.86 -9.14
N ILE A 138 17.00 -1.04 -10.45
CA ILE A 138 17.57 -2.17 -11.19
C ILE A 138 19.10 -2.15 -11.08
N PRO A 139 19.75 -3.26 -10.67
CA PRO A 139 21.21 -3.34 -10.63
C PRO A 139 21.87 -3.05 -12.00
N TYR A 140 22.95 -2.26 -12.01
CA TYR A 140 23.68 -1.85 -13.24
C TYR A 140 24.11 -3.00 -14.18
N ASN A 141 24.29 -4.21 -13.65
CA ASN A 141 24.71 -5.36 -14.44
C ASN A 141 23.54 -6.07 -15.15
N ARG A 142 22.34 -5.51 -15.11
CA ARG A 142 21.12 -6.12 -15.67
C ARG A 142 20.32 -5.12 -16.46
N SER A 143 19.78 -5.60 -17.57
CA SER A 143 18.75 -4.89 -18.33
C SER A 143 17.42 -5.60 -18.11
N TYR A 144 16.36 -4.82 -17.91
CA TYR A 144 14.99 -5.34 -17.91
C TYR A 144 14.60 -5.86 -19.30
N GLU A 145 15.26 -5.40 -20.37
CA GLU A 145 15.02 -5.86 -21.75
C GLU A 145 15.32 -7.35 -21.94
N SER A 146 16.19 -7.94 -21.10
CA SER A 146 16.50 -9.36 -21.18
C SER A 146 15.45 -10.25 -20.49
N ASN A 147 14.41 -9.70 -19.86
CA ASN A 147 13.39 -10.45 -19.10
C ASN A 147 13.96 -11.47 -18.08
N LYS A 148 15.18 -11.25 -17.59
CA LYS A 148 15.91 -12.16 -16.68
C LYS A 148 16.38 -11.41 -15.44
N LEU A 149 15.42 -10.95 -14.64
CA LEU A 149 15.72 -10.45 -13.31
C LEU A 149 15.76 -11.63 -12.33
N ASP A 150 16.96 -11.98 -11.88
CA ASP A 150 17.13 -13.02 -10.85
C ASP A 150 16.85 -12.49 -9.42
N ASP A 151 17.01 -13.38 -8.45
CA ASP A 151 16.74 -13.13 -7.03
C ASP A 151 17.50 -11.94 -6.42
N TYR A 152 18.74 -11.68 -6.83
CA TYR A 152 19.50 -10.53 -6.34
C TYR A 152 18.88 -9.18 -6.78
N ALA A 153 18.33 -9.10 -8.00
CA ALA A 153 17.61 -7.91 -8.43
C ALA A 153 16.34 -7.74 -7.61
N PHE A 154 15.62 -8.82 -7.35
CA PHE A 154 14.42 -8.78 -6.51
C PHE A 154 14.72 -8.21 -5.13
N VAL A 155 15.75 -8.71 -4.42
CA VAL A 155 16.11 -8.21 -3.08
C VAL A 155 16.41 -6.71 -3.09
N ARG A 156 17.08 -6.21 -4.14
CA ARG A 156 17.42 -4.78 -4.27
C ARG A 156 16.22 -3.92 -4.61
N MET A 157 15.33 -4.41 -5.46
CA MET A 157 14.16 -3.66 -5.95
C MET A 157 12.97 -3.74 -4.99
N LYS A 158 12.88 -4.78 -4.16
CA LYS A 158 11.76 -5.05 -3.26
C LYS A 158 11.30 -3.84 -2.43
N PRO A 159 12.18 -3.03 -1.81
CA PRO A 159 11.74 -1.85 -1.07
C PRO A 159 10.98 -0.83 -1.93
N GLN A 160 11.45 -0.59 -3.17
CA GLN A 160 10.79 0.34 -4.09
C GLN A 160 9.50 -0.24 -4.66
N ILE A 161 9.46 -1.54 -4.93
CA ILE A 161 8.25 -2.24 -5.37
C ILE A 161 7.17 -2.14 -4.30
N LEU A 162 7.49 -2.46 -3.04
CA LEU A 162 6.52 -2.40 -1.95
C LEU A 162 6.03 -0.98 -1.69
N GLU A 163 6.92 0.01 -1.74
CA GLU A 163 6.57 1.42 -1.61
C GLU A 163 5.61 1.86 -2.74
N PHE A 164 5.90 1.49 -3.99
CA PHE A 164 5.03 1.77 -5.13
C PHE A 164 3.66 1.11 -4.96
N LEU A 165 3.62 -0.18 -4.65
CA LEU A 165 2.37 -0.93 -4.53
C LEU A 165 1.52 -0.46 -3.34
N ASN A 166 2.13 -0.11 -2.20
CA ASN A 166 1.40 0.47 -1.06
C ASN A 166 0.80 1.83 -1.43
N CYS A 167 1.59 2.71 -2.05
CA CYS A 167 1.13 4.01 -2.51
C CYS A 167 -0.01 3.88 -3.54
N LEU A 168 0.07 2.89 -4.43
CA LEU A 168 -0.96 2.57 -5.42
C LEU A 168 -2.27 2.19 -4.75
N VAL A 169 -2.21 1.28 -3.76
CA VAL A 169 -3.38 0.85 -3.00
C VAL A 169 -4.04 2.05 -2.31
N ASP A 170 -3.27 2.88 -1.61
CA ASP A 170 -3.79 4.04 -0.88
C ASP A 170 -4.54 5.00 -1.83
N PHE A 171 -3.98 5.27 -3.00
CA PHE A 171 -4.63 6.17 -3.97
C PHE A 171 -5.82 5.52 -4.67
N ILE A 172 -5.80 4.21 -4.96
CA ILE A 172 -6.97 3.53 -5.51
C ILE A 172 -8.14 3.62 -4.53
N LEU A 173 -7.91 3.33 -3.25
CA LEU A 173 -8.97 3.36 -2.23
C LEU A 173 -9.55 4.76 -2.01
N ASP A 174 -8.77 5.81 -2.23
CA ASP A 174 -9.25 7.19 -2.15
C ASP A 174 -10.04 7.64 -3.39
N ASN A 175 -9.81 6.99 -4.55
CA ASN A 175 -10.40 7.35 -5.86
C ASN A 175 -11.48 6.36 -6.32
N ILE A 176 -12.15 5.67 -5.40
CA ILE A 176 -13.29 4.79 -5.68
C ILE A 176 -14.50 5.15 -4.81
N PRO A 177 -15.72 4.74 -5.22
CA PRO A 177 -16.90 4.88 -4.37
C PRO A 177 -16.71 4.17 -3.02
N PRO A 178 -17.21 4.75 -1.91
CA PRO A 178 -18.08 5.93 -1.82
C PRO A 178 -17.35 7.27 -1.71
N ARG A 179 -16.01 7.32 -1.78
CA ARG A 179 -15.25 8.57 -1.62
C ARG A 179 -15.34 9.48 -2.84
N LEU A 180 -15.24 8.88 -4.03
CA LEU A 180 -15.36 9.59 -5.31
C LEU A 180 -16.67 9.17 -5.98
N GLU A 181 -17.59 10.13 -6.18
CA GLU A 181 -18.88 9.88 -6.84
C GLU A 181 -18.75 9.73 -8.36
N ASN A 182 -17.76 10.38 -8.97
CA ASN A 182 -17.55 10.32 -10.41
C ASN A 182 -16.94 8.98 -10.84
N LEU A 183 -17.80 8.06 -11.30
CA LEU A 183 -17.41 6.73 -11.74
C LEU A 183 -16.52 6.75 -13.00
N HIS A 184 -16.71 7.69 -13.94
CA HIS A 184 -15.82 7.80 -15.11
C HIS A 184 -14.39 8.18 -14.70
N ALA A 185 -14.26 9.10 -13.75
CA ALA A 185 -12.96 9.46 -13.19
C ALA A 185 -12.31 8.27 -12.46
N SER A 186 -13.11 7.52 -11.68
CA SER A 186 -12.67 6.31 -10.98
C SER A 186 -12.17 5.24 -11.96
N LEU A 187 -12.91 4.96 -13.04
CA LEU A 187 -12.53 4.01 -14.09
C LEU A 187 -11.25 4.43 -14.82
N LYS A 188 -11.16 5.70 -15.22
CA LYS A 188 -9.95 6.24 -15.86
C LYS A 188 -8.73 6.16 -14.94
N PHE A 189 -8.91 6.44 -13.65
CA PHE A 189 -7.84 6.34 -12.66
C PHE A 189 -7.37 4.89 -12.48
N LEU A 190 -8.31 3.96 -12.30
CA LEU A 190 -8.02 2.54 -12.13
C LEU A 190 -7.32 1.94 -13.36
N ASP A 191 -7.74 2.36 -14.55
CA ASP A 191 -7.13 1.97 -15.82
C ASP A 191 -5.65 2.37 -15.91
N ILE A 192 -5.33 3.62 -15.62
CA ILE A 192 -3.94 4.09 -15.58
C ILE A 192 -3.14 3.36 -14.48
N CYS A 193 -3.74 3.13 -13.31
CA CYS A 193 -3.11 2.36 -12.24
C CYS A 193 -2.79 0.91 -12.68
N THR A 194 -3.72 0.27 -13.38
CA THR A 194 -3.56 -1.09 -13.89
C THR A 194 -2.45 -1.15 -14.94
N GLU A 195 -2.37 -0.15 -15.84
CA GLU A 195 -1.29 -0.01 -16.80
C GLU A 195 0.09 0.08 -16.14
N LEU A 196 0.20 0.88 -15.08
CA LEU A 196 1.46 1.04 -14.33
C LEU A 196 1.92 -0.28 -13.68
N VAL A 197 0.98 -1.04 -13.09
CA VAL A 197 1.32 -2.34 -12.47
C VAL A 197 1.75 -3.33 -13.54
N ILE A 198 1.04 -3.39 -14.68
CA ILE A 198 1.35 -4.37 -15.72
C ILE A 198 2.72 -4.16 -16.33
N LYS A 199 3.16 -2.90 -16.43
CA LYS A 199 4.50 -2.54 -16.91
C LYS A 199 5.62 -2.93 -15.94
N LEU A 200 5.33 -3.23 -14.67
CA LEU A 200 6.35 -3.62 -13.71
C LEU A 200 7.12 -4.85 -14.21
N PRO A 201 8.44 -4.90 -13.96
CA PRO A 201 9.26 -6.01 -14.42
C PRO A 201 8.94 -7.29 -13.66
N ARG A 202 8.93 -8.41 -14.38
CA ARG A 202 8.77 -9.76 -13.82
C ARG A 202 10.15 -10.36 -13.48
N PHE A 203 10.16 -11.23 -12.47
CA PHE A 203 11.35 -11.96 -12.03
C PHE A 203 11.32 -13.39 -12.53
N GLU A 204 12.50 -13.99 -12.68
CA GLU A 204 12.67 -15.37 -13.14
C GLU A 204 12.06 -16.37 -12.15
N LEU A 205 12.25 -16.14 -10.86
CA LEU A 205 11.68 -16.97 -9.81
C LEU A 205 10.23 -16.58 -9.54
N ALA A 206 9.31 -17.52 -9.71
CA ALA A 206 7.86 -17.30 -9.52
C ALA A 206 7.51 -16.71 -8.13
N SER A 207 8.21 -17.13 -7.06
CA SER A 207 7.95 -16.60 -5.71
C SER A 207 8.21 -15.09 -5.58
N ASN A 208 9.10 -14.54 -6.41
CA ASN A 208 9.42 -13.12 -6.39
C ASN A 208 8.34 -12.27 -7.09
N ASN A 209 7.52 -12.89 -7.92
CA ASN A 209 6.35 -12.27 -8.56
C ASN A 209 5.11 -12.23 -7.65
N TYR A 210 5.15 -12.83 -6.45
CA TYR A 210 4.03 -12.88 -5.51
C TYR A 210 3.35 -11.52 -5.29
N TYR A 211 4.13 -10.46 -5.06
CA TYR A 211 3.59 -9.12 -4.78
C TYR A 211 2.87 -8.52 -5.97
N TYR A 212 3.39 -8.78 -7.18
CA TYR A 212 2.75 -8.39 -8.43
C TYR A 212 1.41 -9.12 -8.57
N ASP A 213 1.44 -10.45 -8.48
CA ASP A 213 0.24 -11.27 -8.71
C ASP A 213 -0.85 -10.92 -7.70
N LYS A 214 -0.45 -10.72 -6.44
CA LYS A 214 -1.36 -10.26 -5.38
C LYS A 214 -1.97 -8.89 -5.66
N CYS A 215 -1.19 -7.95 -6.21
CA CYS A 215 -1.69 -6.64 -6.59
C CYS A 215 -2.67 -6.73 -7.77
N ILE A 216 -2.40 -7.58 -8.78
CA ILE A 216 -3.33 -7.77 -9.89
C ILE A 216 -4.63 -8.43 -9.41
N GLU A 217 -4.57 -9.43 -8.53
CA GLU A 217 -5.76 -9.99 -7.89
C GLU A 217 -6.57 -8.90 -7.19
N GLN A 218 -5.91 -8.04 -6.41
CA GLN A 218 -6.54 -6.89 -5.73
C GLN A 218 -7.22 -5.95 -6.73
N LEU A 219 -6.53 -5.57 -7.80
CA LEU A 219 -7.09 -4.75 -8.88
C LEU A 219 -8.30 -5.43 -9.53
N SER A 220 -8.25 -6.75 -9.74
CA SER A 220 -9.36 -7.54 -10.29
C SER A 220 -10.63 -7.37 -9.48
N HIS A 221 -10.54 -7.39 -8.14
CA HIS A 221 -11.67 -7.15 -7.25
C HIS A 221 -12.20 -5.72 -7.31
N VAL A 222 -11.31 -4.72 -7.40
CA VAL A 222 -11.70 -3.31 -7.53
C VAL A 222 -12.41 -3.06 -8.86
N TRP A 223 -11.88 -3.63 -9.96
CA TRP A 223 -12.54 -3.59 -11.26
C TRP A 223 -13.96 -4.16 -11.19
N CYS A 224 -14.14 -5.35 -10.61
CA CYS A 224 -15.46 -5.95 -10.43
C CYS A 224 -16.40 -5.00 -9.66
N THR A 225 -15.90 -4.45 -8.55
CA THR A 225 -16.69 -3.53 -7.71
C THR A 225 -17.11 -2.29 -8.48
N LEU A 226 -16.21 -1.66 -9.25
CA LEU A 226 -16.55 -0.49 -10.07
C LEU A 226 -17.55 -0.83 -11.18
N ILE A 227 -17.35 -1.96 -11.88
CA ILE A 227 -18.28 -2.42 -12.92
C ILE A 227 -19.68 -2.65 -12.34
N GLU A 228 -19.79 -3.24 -11.16
CA GLU A 228 -21.06 -3.42 -10.46
C GLU A 228 -21.71 -2.09 -10.02
N HIS A 229 -20.93 -1.06 -9.69
CA HIS A 229 -21.46 0.27 -9.42
C HIS A 229 -22.00 0.93 -10.70
N VAL A 230 -21.27 0.82 -11.80
CA VAL A 230 -21.72 1.32 -13.11
C VAL A 230 -22.99 0.57 -13.57
N ALA A 231 -23.05 -0.75 -13.35
CA ALA A 231 -24.23 -1.56 -13.67
C ALA A 231 -25.50 -1.10 -12.92
N ARG A 232 -25.33 -0.65 -11.67
CA ARG A 232 -26.41 -0.14 -10.83
C ARG A 232 -26.84 1.28 -11.22
N ASP A 233 -25.89 2.10 -11.66
CA ASP A 233 -26.17 3.45 -12.13
C ASP A 233 -26.55 3.48 -13.61
N ARG A 234 -27.85 3.26 -13.87
CA ARG A 234 -28.40 3.25 -15.23
C ARG A 234 -28.14 4.54 -16.01
N ILE A 235 -28.02 5.68 -15.33
CA ILE A 235 -27.77 6.96 -16.00
C ILE A 235 -26.42 6.90 -16.70
N ILE A 236 -25.40 6.38 -16.01
CA ILE A 236 -24.06 6.23 -16.59
C ILE A 236 -24.08 5.21 -17.71
N LEU A 237 -24.78 4.07 -17.54
CA LEU A 237 -24.87 3.06 -18.60
C LEU A 237 -25.51 3.61 -19.89
N LEU A 238 -26.52 4.49 -19.77
CA LEU A 238 -27.16 5.12 -20.93
C LEU A 238 -26.38 6.32 -21.49
N ALA A 239 -25.69 7.07 -20.63
CA ALA A 239 -24.92 8.25 -21.02
C ALA A 239 -23.55 7.88 -21.59
N ASP A 240 -23.00 6.73 -21.23
CA ASP A 240 -21.69 6.31 -21.69
C ASP A 240 -21.80 5.96 -23.18
N ASN A 241 -21.34 6.89 -24.02
CA ASN A 241 -21.13 6.66 -25.43
C ASN A 241 -20.35 5.35 -25.55
N SER A 242 -20.92 4.34 -26.24
CA SER A 242 -20.34 2.98 -26.20
C SER A 242 -18.86 2.91 -26.58
N SER A 243 -18.29 3.97 -27.16
CA SER A 243 -16.84 4.13 -27.39
C SER A 243 -15.98 4.13 -26.11
N VAL A 244 -16.37 4.79 -25.01
CA VAL A 244 -15.53 4.88 -23.79
C VAL A 244 -15.56 3.54 -23.06
N TRP A 245 -16.76 2.97 -22.86
CA TRP A 245 -16.94 1.63 -22.32
C TRP A 245 -16.15 0.58 -23.13
N LYS A 246 -16.29 0.58 -24.46
CA LYS A 246 -15.50 -0.31 -25.34
C LYS A 246 -14.00 -0.07 -25.24
N SER A 247 -13.56 1.17 -25.05
CA SER A 247 -12.14 1.46 -24.86
C SER A 247 -11.59 0.85 -23.57
N HIS A 248 -12.33 0.94 -22.47
CA HIS A 248 -11.98 0.28 -21.21
C HIS A 248 -11.99 -1.25 -21.35
N MET A 249 -12.98 -1.82 -22.05
CA MET A 249 -13.00 -3.26 -22.37
C MET A 249 -11.73 -3.70 -23.10
N THR A 250 -11.40 -3.03 -24.21
CA THR A 250 -10.25 -3.40 -25.03
C THR A 250 -8.95 -3.31 -24.23
N ARG A 251 -8.79 -2.28 -23.40
CA ARG A 251 -7.62 -2.17 -22.52
C ARG A 251 -7.59 -3.27 -21.47
N LEU A 252 -8.72 -3.58 -20.84
CA LEU A 252 -8.83 -4.66 -19.87
C LEU A 252 -8.50 -6.02 -20.49
N GLN A 253 -8.88 -6.26 -21.75
CA GLN A 253 -8.50 -7.47 -22.48
C GLN A 253 -6.97 -7.55 -22.66
N VAL A 254 -6.34 -6.47 -23.12
CA VAL A 254 -4.87 -6.40 -23.24
C VAL A 254 -4.22 -6.65 -21.88
N TYR A 255 -4.77 -6.10 -20.81
CA TYR A 255 -4.26 -6.29 -19.46
C TYR A 255 -4.39 -7.73 -18.97
N ASN A 256 -5.50 -8.40 -19.31
CA ASN A 256 -5.71 -9.80 -18.99
C ASN A 256 -4.70 -10.72 -19.67
N GLU A 257 -4.40 -10.45 -20.94
CA GLU A 257 -3.39 -11.18 -21.71
C GLU A 257 -1.99 -11.05 -21.07
N HIS A 258 -1.61 -9.85 -20.62
CA HIS A 258 -0.31 -9.61 -19.96
C HIS A 258 -0.23 -10.18 -18.53
N SER A 259 -1.36 -10.38 -17.88
CA SER A 259 -1.44 -10.88 -16.50
C SER A 259 -1.74 -12.38 -16.40
N ASN A 260 -1.65 -13.13 -17.50
CA ASN A 260 -1.93 -14.57 -17.56
C ASN A 260 -3.32 -14.96 -17.05
N GLY A 261 -4.35 -14.13 -17.31
CA GLY A 261 -5.74 -14.46 -16.96
C GLY A 261 -6.20 -13.99 -15.56
N LEU A 262 -5.37 -13.27 -14.80
CA LEU A 262 -5.76 -12.79 -13.46
C LEU A 262 -6.89 -11.73 -13.48
N LEU A 263 -7.11 -11.09 -14.63
CA LEU A 263 -8.17 -10.10 -14.87
C LEU A 263 -9.36 -10.69 -15.66
N GLU A 264 -9.47 -12.01 -15.74
CA GLU A 264 -10.54 -12.67 -16.50
C GLU A 264 -11.92 -12.40 -15.88
N ARG A 265 -12.01 -12.38 -14.55
CA ARG A 265 -13.26 -12.12 -13.83
C ARG A 265 -13.89 -10.76 -14.19
N PRO A 266 -13.19 -9.61 -14.05
CA PRO A 266 -13.76 -8.33 -14.46
C PRO A 266 -14.02 -8.26 -15.97
N LEU A 267 -13.22 -8.92 -16.81
CA LEU A 267 -13.46 -9.00 -18.26
C LEU A 267 -14.80 -9.68 -18.58
N GLN A 268 -15.10 -10.80 -17.91
CA GLN A 268 -16.37 -11.52 -18.08
C GLN A 268 -17.56 -10.67 -17.61
N LEU A 269 -17.43 -9.97 -16.48
CA LEU A 269 -18.46 -9.05 -16.01
C LEU A 269 -18.71 -7.96 -17.04
N PHE A 270 -17.65 -7.30 -17.53
CA PHE A 270 -17.75 -6.24 -18.52
C PHE A 270 -18.47 -6.74 -19.81
N LYS A 271 -18.18 -7.98 -20.26
CA LYS A 271 -18.81 -8.58 -21.45
C LYS A 271 -20.31 -8.84 -21.22
N SER A 272 -20.69 -9.24 -20.02
CA SER A 272 -22.09 -9.48 -19.68
C SER A 272 -22.95 -8.20 -19.74
N LEU A 273 -22.35 -7.03 -19.47
CA LEU A 273 -23.03 -5.74 -19.59
C LEU A 273 -23.23 -5.28 -21.04
N ASP A 274 -22.24 -5.49 -21.92
CA ASP A 274 -22.29 -5.05 -23.32
C ASP A 274 -23.29 -5.86 -24.16
N MET A 275 -23.61 -7.09 -23.75
CA MET A 275 -24.59 -7.95 -24.42
C MET A 275 -26.06 -7.56 -24.16
N GLY A 276 -26.30 -6.45 -23.47
CA GLY A 276 -27.63 -5.87 -23.22
C GLY A 276 -28.15 -5.01 -24.38
N SER A 277 -28.45 -5.62 -25.52
CA SER A 277 -29.43 -5.05 -26.47
C SER A 277 -30.81 -4.97 -25.79
N PRO A 278 -31.62 -3.91 -25.97
CA PRO A 278 -32.84 -3.65 -25.18
C PRO A 278 -34.02 -4.60 -25.46
N SER A 279 -33.79 -5.84 -25.90
CA SER A 279 -34.85 -6.76 -26.35
C SER A 279 -35.15 -7.96 -25.43
N ALA A 280 -34.65 -8.00 -24.19
CA ALA A 280 -34.98 -9.08 -23.26
C ALA A 280 -35.32 -8.56 -21.85
N ALA A 281 -36.33 -7.70 -21.76
CA ALA A 281 -37.07 -7.52 -20.51
C ALA A 281 -37.98 -8.75 -20.29
N SER A 282 -37.39 -9.86 -19.84
CA SER A 282 -38.15 -10.99 -19.28
C SER A 282 -37.25 -11.82 -18.36
N SER A 283 -37.46 -11.68 -17.05
CA SER A 283 -37.41 -12.80 -16.10
C SER A 283 -36.05 -13.48 -15.87
N SER A 284 -35.23 -12.90 -14.98
CA SER A 284 -34.35 -13.71 -14.12
C SER A 284 -34.03 -12.96 -12.82
N THR A 285 -34.92 -13.15 -11.85
CA THR A 285 -34.60 -13.03 -10.43
C THR A 285 -33.43 -13.96 -10.11
N LEU A 286 -32.24 -13.39 -9.87
CA LEU A 286 -31.13 -14.13 -9.27
C LEU A 286 -31.45 -14.36 -7.79
N SER A 287 -31.98 -15.55 -7.51
CA SER A 287 -32.04 -16.10 -6.16
C SER A 287 -30.62 -16.44 -5.70
N LEU A 288 -30.07 -15.67 -4.76
CA LEU A 288 -28.98 -16.11 -3.91
C LEU A 288 -29.53 -17.21 -2.99
N GLN A 289 -29.34 -18.48 -3.37
CA GLN A 289 -29.60 -19.61 -2.49
C GLN A 289 -28.29 -19.95 -1.77
N GLU A 290 -28.20 -19.43 -0.56
CA GLU A 290 -27.21 -19.80 0.45
C GLU A 290 -27.54 -21.22 0.92
N SER A 291 -26.69 -22.17 0.56
CA SER A 291 -26.79 -23.57 0.99
C SER A 291 -26.31 -23.70 2.44
N ILE A 292 -27.24 -23.55 3.39
CA ILE A 292 -27.07 -24.04 4.75
C ILE A 292 -27.90 -25.31 4.91
N ILE A 293 -27.17 -26.43 4.92
CA ILE A 293 -27.59 -27.78 5.30
C ILE A 293 -28.20 -27.72 6.71
N TYR A 294 -29.48 -28.05 6.92
CA TYR A 294 -29.95 -28.75 8.13
C TYR A 294 -31.27 -29.49 7.90
N HIS A 295 -31.31 -30.66 8.51
CA HIS A 295 -32.28 -31.75 8.52
C HIS A 295 -33.78 -31.40 8.44
N HIS A 296 -34.47 -32.21 7.62
CA HIS A 296 -35.91 -32.40 7.55
C HIS A 296 -36.38 -33.22 8.77
N ASP A 297 -37.40 -32.76 9.49
CA ASP A 297 -38.38 -33.64 10.12
C ASP A 297 -39.73 -32.92 10.23
N THR A 298 -40.73 -33.62 9.71
CA THR A 298 -42.10 -33.20 9.47
C THR A 298 -42.96 -33.50 10.69
N MET A 299 -43.84 -32.59 11.12
CA MET A 299 -45.15 -32.97 11.69
C MET A 299 -46.21 -31.90 11.40
N THR A 300 -47.38 -32.44 11.13
CA THR A 300 -48.61 -31.89 10.53
C THR A 300 -49.52 -31.17 11.51
N ALA A 301 -50.34 -30.28 10.95
CA ALA A 301 -51.79 -30.08 11.20
C ALA A 301 -52.15 -28.62 11.46
N ASN A 302 -52.88 -27.99 10.52
CA ASN A 302 -54.12 -27.31 10.89
C ASN A 302 -55.02 -27.10 9.66
N GLU A 303 -56.30 -27.36 9.89
CA GLU A 303 -57.43 -27.33 8.95
C GLU A 303 -58.04 -25.92 8.87
N ASN A 304 -58.58 -25.54 7.70
CA ASN A 304 -59.90 -24.91 7.52
C ASN A 304 -60.07 -24.51 6.04
N ASN A 305 -60.96 -25.19 5.28
CA ASN A 305 -62.38 -24.84 5.04
C ASN A 305 -62.54 -23.49 4.30
N ASN A 306 -63.30 -23.33 3.21
CA ASN A 306 -64.13 -24.18 2.36
C ASN A 306 -64.46 -23.30 1.13
N ASN A 307 -64.47 -23.87 -0.09
CA ASN A 307 -64.81 -23.13 -1.32
C ASN A 307 -65.99 -23.77 -2.06
N SER A 308 -66.93 -22.91 -2.47
CA SER A 308 -67.80 -22.95 -3.65
C SER A 308 -68.72 -24.15 -3.91
N GLY A 309 -70.02 -23.91 -3.84
CA GLY A 309 -71.08 -24.67 -4.50
C GLY A 309 -71.98 -23.73 -5.33
N SER A 310 -71.99 -23.95 -6.64
CA SER A 310 -72.71 -23.23 -7.69
C SER A 310 -74.22 -23.48 -7.64
N ALA A 311 -75.05 -22.47 -7.91
CA ALA A 311 -76.27 -22.61 -8.73
C ALA A 311 -76.97 -21.26 -9.02
N ALA A 312 -77.22 -21.05 -10.32
CA ALA A 312 -78.46 -20.53 -10.90
C ALA A 312 -78.77 -19.02 -10.92
N THR A 313 -78.71 -18.52 -12.16
CA THR A 313 -79.76 -17.80 -12.91
C THR A 313 -80.00 -16.30 -12.70
N ASP A 314 -79.95 -15.64 -13.86
CA ASP A 314 -80.73 -14.51 -14.33
C ASP A 314 -80.29 -13.06 -14.05
N SER A 315 -79.52 -12.55 -15.02
CA SER A 315 -79.95 -11.56 -16.04
C SER A 315 -80.48 -10.17 -15.62
N PRO A 316 -80.22 -9.13 -16.44
CA PRO A 316 -79.80 -7.80 -15.97
C PRO A 316 -80.78 -6.67 -16.34
N PHE A 317 -80.63 -5.47 -15.76
CA PHE A 317 -81.02 -4.21 -16.40
C PHE A 317 -80.32 -3.00 -15.74
N ASN A 318 -79.70 -2.18 -16.60
CA ASN A 318 -79.04 -0.87 -16.41
C ASN A 318 -77.76 -0.74 -15.58
#